data_AF-A0A969X921-F1
#
_entry.id   AF-A0A969X921-F1
#
_cell.length_a   1.000
_cell.length_b   1.000
_cell.length_c   1.000
_cell.angle_alpha   90.00
_cell.angle_beta   90.00
_cell.angle_gamma   90.00
#
_symmetry.space_group_name_H-M   'P 1'
#
loop_
_entity.id
_entity.type
_entity.pdbx_description
1 polymer ?
#
loop_
_entity_poly.entity_id
_entity_poly.type
_entity_poly.pdbx_seq_one_letter_code
_entity_poly.pdbx_strand_id
1 'polypeptide(L)'
;MSRNRVIINAILILLIISSLLVTNSCTLTALNPGETTGPADEDNTNDEEKKLLEEVSEKEKKAEKERLEEERSKREEKKRRLREEALKKELGPFFVPLPPLEQEENPSVKVRGLYLTGNTVGLESRFNKLLELVKTTELNAMVIDVKNDHGLMSYKSEIEIVEEVGANRSVPIKDMKRVMQELKRHDIYPIARIVVFKDPNLPEKCPEWGIQKKEGGLWRDNKGIGWVNPYNKKVWDYNIAIAKEAALMGFREIQFDYVRFPENARRVDKEAYYPGADGRSKEEVIAEFIDYAREQLEEYNVHIAADTFGVIATSWGDSDQIGQNWELIAPRVDYNCPMIYPSHYGPGYFGYAVPDAHPEETIRKALTDSLKRNASVKNPGIIRPWLQGFTATWIPGHIPYGPNEIRLQIDTALEMGIEEYLIWNPKNRYFENAFRNAEETAQKEKELQRKRDSQGRDLLGKTALEAAKDFLEAFQKKDWREALYLHSANFELDHDKYRSWFETLAGKVSAYEIHGLEQQGKLATIKLDVVIMTNGKEFKLENERWKILIENELWRVKPTKEFEESLAHFRLGFKNEAN
;
A
#
# COMPACT_ATOMS: atom_id res chain seq x y z
N MET A 1 40.78 13.91 -24.68
CA MET A 1 40.71 12.98 -25.83
C MET A 1 40.66 11.52 -25.35
N SER A 2 39.50 11.01 -24.92
CA SER A 2 39.33 9.55 -24.68
C SER A 2 37.88 9.08 -24.69
N ARG A 3 36.95 9.84 -25.28
CA ARG A 3 35.51 9.46 -25.36
C ARG A 3 35.05 8.97 -26.74
N ASN A 4 35.88 9.08 -27.77
CA ASN A 4 35.52 8.66 -29.15
C ASN A 4 36.09 7.29 -29.58
N ARG A 5 36.90 6.60 -28.76
CA ARG A 5 37.45 5.28 -29.12
C ARG A 5 36.54 4.10 -28.73
N VAL A 6 35.66 4.27 -27.74
CA VAL A 6 34.80 3.17 -27.25
C VAL A 6 33.58 2.97 -28.16
N ILE A 7 33.05 4.03 -28.77
CA ILE A 7 31.89 3.95 -29.68
C ILE A 7 32.28 3.38 -31.05
N ILE A 8 33.50 3.66 -31.54
CA ILE A 8 33.99 3.14 -32.82
C ILE A 8 34.23 1.62 -32.77
N ASN A 9 34.68 1.08 -31.63
CA ASN A 9 34.89 -0.36 -31.47
C ASN A 9 33.59 -1.16 -31.31
N ALA A 10 32.53 -0.56 -30.74
CA ALA A 10 31.21 -1.22 -30.65
C ALA A 10 30.49 -1.31 -32.02
N ILE A 11 30.68 -0.32 -32.89
CA ILE A 11 30.09 -0.31 -34.24
C ILE A 11 30.84 -1.28 -35.18
N LEU A 12 32.16 -1.47 -34.99
CA LEU A 12 32.94 -2.43 -35.79
C LEU A 12 32.59 -3.90 -35.50
N ILE A 13 32.23 -4.23 -34.26
CA ILE A 13 31.85 -5.61 -33.86
C ILE A 13 30.43 -5.96 -34.34
N LEU A 14 29.52 -4.97 -34.42
CA LEU A 14 28.17 -5.17 -34.98
C LEU A 14 28.14 -5.29 -36.51
N LEU A 15 29.14 -4.71 -37.22
CA LEU A 15 29.25 -4.82 -38.69
C LEU A 15 29.92 -6.12 -39.18
N ILE A 16 30.65 -6.84 -38.31
CA ILE A 16 31.25 -8.14 -38.66
C ILE A 16 30.24 -9.29 -38.50
N ILE A 17 29.18 -9.10 -37.71
CA ILE A 17 28.13 -10.11 -37.50
C ILE A 17 27.00 -10.00 -38.56
N SER A 18 26.92 -8.89 -39.31
CA SER A 18 25.92 -8.71 -40.39
C SER A 18 26.39 -9.08 -41.81
N SER A 19 27.68 -9.37 -42.01
CA SER A 19 28.25 -9.72 -43.33
C SER A 19 28.34 -11.23 -43.63
N LEU A 20 27.89 -12.08 -42.70
CA LEU A 20 27.89 -13.54 -42.86
C LEU A 20 26.53 -14.14 -43.28
N LEU A 21 25.55 -13.30 -43.61
CA LEU A 21 24.17 -13.72 -43.94
C LEU A 21 23.61 -13.12 -45.23
N VAL A 22 24.43 -12.77 -46.23
CA VAL A 22 23.93 -12.53 -47.60
C VAL A 22 25.03 -12.85 -48.62
N THR A 23 25.03 -14.06 -49.18
CA THR A 23 25.28 -14.35 -50.60
C THR A 23 25.32 -15.87 -50.83
N ASN A 24 24.23 -16.43 -51.37
CA ASN A 24 24.33 -17.37 -52.48
C ASN A 24 22.93 -17.71 -53.02
N SER A 25 22.53 -16.98 -54.05
CA SER A 25 21.46 -17.35 -54.96
C SER A 25 21.68 -16.61 -56.28
N CYS A 26 22.22 -17.31 -57.28
CA CYS A 26 21.69 -17.31 -58.65
C CYS A 26 22.53 -18.20 -59.59
N THR A 27 21.86 -19.22 -60.13
CA THR A 27 21.87 -19.69 -61.53
C THR A 27 23.20 -20.04 -62.22
N LEU A 28 23.36 -21.33 -62.55
CA LEU A 28 23.98 -21.74 -63.83
C LEU A 28 23.14 -22.84 -64.50
N THR A 29 22.87 -22.63 -65.78
CA THR A 29 22.12 -23.48 -66.71
C THR A 29 22.89 -24.71 -67.17
N ALA A 30 22.13 -25.71 -67.61
CA ALA A 30 22.48 -27.05 -68.10
C ALA A 30 23.66 -27.16 -69.09
N LEU A 31 24.38 -28.30 -69.02
CA LEU A 31 24.60 -29.28 -70.10
C LEU A 31 25.43 -30.48 -69.57
N ASN A 32 24.96 -31.70 -69.84
CA ASN A 32 25.69 -32.97 -69.69
C ASN A 32 26.51 -33.22 -70.99
N PRO A 33 27.65 -33.95 -71.04
CA PRO A 33 27.70 -35.40 -70.76
C PRO A 33 29.03 -35.97 -70.21
N GLY A 34 29.01 -37.24 -69.74
CA GLY A 34 30.12 -38.19 -69.95
C GLY A 34 30.93 -38.66 -68.72
N GLU A 35 30.57 -39.85 -68.25
CA GLU A 35 31.44 -41.00 -67.89
C GLU A 35 32.71 -40.87 -66.99
N THR A 36 32.63 -41.67 -65.90
CA THR A 36 33.62 -42.68 -65.42
C THR A 36 34.56 -42.41 -64.22
N THR A 37 34.43 -43.36 -63.27
CA THR A 37 35.39 -43.96 -62.31
C THR A 37 35.83 -43.22 -61.04
N GLY A 38 35.23 -43.63 -59.92
CA GLY A 38 35.92 -44.39 -58.85
C GLY A 38 36.63 -43.62 -57.73
N PRO A 39 36.62 -44.10 -56.47
CA PRO A 39 36.53 -43.26 -55.28
C PRO A 39 37.85 -43.18 -54.48
N ALA A 40 37.98 -42.15 -53.64
CA ALA A 40 38.85 -42.18 -52.48
C ALA A 40 38.19 -41.44 -51.31
N ASP A 41 38.17 -42.12 -50.17
CA ASP A 41 37.65 -41.71 -48.87
C ASP A 41 38.26 -40.39 -48.38
N GLU A 42 37.45 -39.34 -48.20
CA GLU A 42 37.93 -38.11 -47.51
C GLU A 42 36.81 -37.27 -46.85
N ASP A 43 35.61 -37.83 -46.65
CA ASP A 43 34.42 -37.00 -46.33
C ASP A 43 33.79 -37.26 -44.94
N ASN A 44 34.49 -37.93 -44.02
CA ASN A 44 33.95 -38.21 -42.67
C ASN A 44 34.79 -37.65 -41.50
N THR A 45 35.99 -37.13 -41.77
CA THR A 45 36.86 -36.50 -40.76
C THR A 45 36.60 -35.00 -40.59
N ASN A 46 36.10 -34.33 -41.64
CA ASN A 46 35.95 -32.88 -41.66
C ASN A 46 34.71 -32.39 -40.87
N ASP A 47 33.64 -33.20 -40.85
CA ASP A 47 32.42 -32.88 -40.09
C ASP A 47 32.58 -33.11 -38.57
N GLU A 48 33.36 -34.12 -38.15
CA GLU A 48 33.69 -34.33 -36.73
C GLU A 48 34.64 -33.26 -36.18
N GLU A 49 35.68 -32.86 -36.93
CA GLU A 49 36.58 -31.77 -36.54
C GLU A 49 35.85 -30.43 -36.43
N LYS A 50 34.96 -30.13 -37.37
CA LYS A 50 34.18 -28.89 -37.37
C LYS A 50 33.23 -28.81 -36.17
N LYS A 51 32.60 -29.93 -35.82
CA LYS A 51 31.72 -30.03 -34.64
C LYS A 51 32.49 -29.90 -33.33
N LEU A 52 33.68 -30.50 -33.24
CA LEU A 52 34.61 -30.31 -32.11
C LEU A 52 35.07 -28.85 -31.98
N LEU A 53 35.37 -28.17 -33.08
CA LEU A 53 35.75 -26.75 -33.09
C LEU A 53 34.60 -25.82 -32.67
N GLU A 54 33.37 -26.11 -33.10
CA GLU A 54 32.17 -25.39 -32.64
C GLU A 54 31.92 -25.61 -31.14
N GLU A 55 32.02 -26.84 -30.64
CA GLU A 55 31.87 -27.15 -29.21
C GLU A 55 32.96 -26.48 -28.35
N VAL A 56 34.21 -26.41 -28.82
CA VAL A 56 35.30 -25.69 -28.14
C VAL A 56 35.03 -24.19 -28.16
N SER A 57 34.59 -23.63 -29.29
CA SER A 57 34.23 -22.21 -29.40
C SER A 57 33.06 -21.82 -28.49
N GLU A 58 32.04 -22.67 -28.37
CA GLU A 58 30.92 -22.45 -27.45
C GLU A 58 31.36 -22.54 -25.98
N LYS A 59 32.23 -23.49 -25.63
CA LYS A 59 32.82 -23.58 -24.29
C LYS A 59 33.66 -22.35 -23.94
N GLU A 60 34.46 -21.85 -24.88
CA GLU A 60 35.25 -20.62 -24.68
C GLU A 60 34.35 -19.38 -24.51
N LYS A 61 33.30 -19.23 -25.34
CA LYS A 61 32.32 -18.14 -25.19
C LYS A 61 31.59 -18.20 -23.85
N LYS A 62 31.23 -19.40 -23.39
CA LYS A 62 30.60 -19.61 -22.09
C LYS A 62 31.56 -19.25 -20.95
N ALA A 63 32.80 -19.71 -21.01
CA ALA A 63 33.82 -19.40 -19.99
C ALA A 63 34.14 -17.90 -19.92
N GLU A 64 34.24 -17.21 -21.07
CA GLU A 64 34.44 -15.76 -21.09
C GLU A 64 33.22 -15.00 -20.53
N LYS A 65 31.99 -15.46 -20.83
CA LYS A 65 30.78 -14.88 -20.24
C LYS A 65 30.76 -15.04 -18.71
N GLU A 66 31.06 -16.23 -18.20
CA GLU A 66 31.14 -16.50 -16.75
C GLU A 66 32.22 -15.64 -16.09
N ARG A 67 33.38 -15.47 -16.72
CA ARG A 67 34.46 -14.61 -16.23
C ARG A 67 34.03 -13.13 -16.17
N LEU A 68 33.37 -12.62 -17.21
CA LEU A 68 32.88 -11.24 -17.25
C LEU A 68 31.79 -10.99 -16.18
N GLU A 69 30.94 -11.98 -15.93
CA GLU A 69 29.93 -11.94 -14.87
C GLU A 69 30.56 -11.94 -13.48
N GLU A 70 31.60 -12.76 -13.25
CA GLU A 70 32.37 -12.76 -12.01
C GLU A 70 33.11 -11.42 -11.78
N GLU A 71 33.74 -10.85 -12.82
CA GLU A 71 34.39 -9.54 -12.73
C GLU A 71 33.39 -8.41 -12.43
N ARG A 72 32.19 -8.48 -13.02
CA ARG A 72 31.10 -7.55 -12.74
C ARG A 72 30.63 -7.67 -11.29
N SER A 73 30.38 -8.88 -10.81
CA SER A 73 29.97 -9.16 -9.43
C SER A 73 30.99 -8.61 -8.42
N LYS A 74 32.29 -8.92 -8.61
CA LYS A 74 33.38 -8.37 -7.76
C LYS A 74 33.42 -6.84 -7.74
N ARG A 75 33.12 -6.20 -8.87
CA ARG A 75 33.08 -4.73 -8.96
C ARG A 75 31.88 -4.15 -8.23
N GLU A 76 30.72 -4.79 -8.33
CA GLU A 76 29.49 -4.40 -7.63
C GLU A 76 29.66 -4.57 -6.11
N GLU A 77 30.20 -5.70 -5.64
CA GLU A 77 30.56 -5.93 -4.24
C GLU A 77 31.54 -4.88 -3.70
N LYS A 78 32.59 -4.55 -4.47
CA LYS A 78 33.55 -3.51 -4.05
C LYS A 78 32.89 -2.14 -3.91
N LYS A 79 32.04 -1.74 -4.86
CA LYS A 79 31.30 -0.48 -4.80
C LYS A 79 30.37 -0.45 -3.59
N ARG A 80 29.66 -1.55 -3.37
CA ARG A 80 28.76 -1.74 -2.23
C ARG A 80 29.49 -1.61 -0.90
N ARG A 81 30.64 -2.27 -0.72
CA ARG A 81 31.44 -2.16 0.52
C ARG A 81 31.86 -0.72 0.82
N LEU A 82 32.32 0.01 -0.20
CA LEU A 82 32.70 1.43 -0.04
C LEU A 82 31.49 2.30 0.33
N ARG A 83 30.31 2.02 -0.24
CA ARG A 83 29.06 2.70 0.11
C ARG A 83 28.66 2.39 1.56
N GLU A 84 28.77 1.14 1.98
CA GLU A 84 28.44 0.71 3.33
C GLU A 84 29.36 1.34 4.38
N GLU A 85 30.67 1.43 4.10
CA GLU A 85 31.64 2.16 4.94
C GLU A 85 31.30 3.66 5.05
N ALA A 86 30.87 4.29 3.94
CA ALA A 86 30.44 5.69 3.94
C ALA A 86 29.17 5.90 4.77
N LEU A 87 28.15 5.04 4.57
CA LEU A 87 26.90 5.07 5.32
C LEU A 87 27.13 4.84 6.81
N LYS A 88 28.03 3.91 7.18
CA LYS A 88 28.38 3.66 8.58
C LYS A 88 28.98 4.89 9.25
N LYS A 89 29.82 5.64 8.52
CA LYS A 89 30.40 6.91 9.01
C LYS A 89 29.35 8.01 9.12
N GLU A 90 28.42 8.08 8.18
CA GLU A 90 27.39 9.12 8.12
C GLU A 90 26.29 8.91 9.18
N LEU A 91 25.76 7.69 9.28
CA LEU A 91 24.63 7.35 10.14
C LEU A 91 25.04 7.05 11.58
N GLY A 92 26.31 6.71 11.82
CA GLY A 92 26.84 6.39 13.14
C GLY A 92 25.97 5.34 13.86
N PRO A 93 25.39 5.67 15.03
CA PRO A 93 24.65 4.69 15.83
C PRO A 93 23.32 4.23 15.20
N PHE A 94 22.85 4.90 14.14
CA PHE A 94 21.66 4.51 13.37
C PHE A 94 21.97 3.58 12.19
N PHE A 95 23.25 3.27 11.96
CA PHE A 95 23.66 2.48 10.81
C PHE A 95 23.10 1.06 10.85
N VAL A 96 22.57 0.62 9.71
CA VAL A 96 22.16 -0.76 9.42
C VAL A 96 22.79 -1.18 8.09
N PRO A 97 23.33 -2.41 7.98
CA PRO A 97 23.92 -2.91 6.73
C PRO A 97 22.96 -2.87 5.55
N LEU A 98 23.49 -2.77 4.33
CA LEU A 98 22.66 -2.88 3.12
C LEU A 98 22.14 -4.34 2.97
N PRO A 99 20.99 -4.56 2.31
CA PRO A 99 20.46 -5.90 2.01
C PRO A 99 21.29 -6.58 0.93
N PRO A 100 21.46 -7.91 0.90
CA PRO A 100 22.33 -8.59 -0.08
C PRO A 100 22.02 -8.20 -1.54
N LEU A 101 23.01 -8.31 -2.43
CA LEU A 101 22.82 -7.93 -3.85
C LEU A 101 21.73 -8.77 -4.53
N GLU A 102 21.72 -10.06 -4.24
CA GLU A 102 20.65 -10.97 -4.63
C GLU A 102 19.62 -11.05 -3.50
N GLN A 103 18.36 -10.81 -3.84
CA GLN A 103 17.23 -10.85 -2.91
C GLN A 103 16.15 -11.75 -3.50
N GLU A 104 15.44 -12.47 -2.64
CA GLU A 104 14.25 -13.23 -3.04
C GLU A 104 13.16 -12.25 -3.52
N GLU A 105 12.38 -12.61 -4.54
CA GLU A 105 11.25 -11.80 -4.95
C GLU A 105 10.24 -11.65 -3.80
N ASN A 106 9.68 -10.45 -3.65
CA ASN A 106 8.65 -10.17 -2.65
C ASN A 106 7.34 -9.75 -3.35
N PRO A 107 6.60 -10.70 -3.95
CA PRO A 107 5.32 -10.38 -4.56
C PRO A 107 4.27 -10.04 -3.49
N SER A 108 3.31 -9.20 -3.84
CA SER A 108 2.16 -8.95 -2.97
C SER A 108 1.33 -10.22 -2.78
N VAL A 109 0.73 -10.35 -1.60
CA VAL A 109 -0.13 -11.46 -1.22
C VAL A 109 -1.39 -10.93 -0.53
N LYS A 110 -2.51 -11.59 -0.79
CA LYS A 110 -3.78 -11.29 -0.12
C LYS A 110 -3.73 -11.78 1.32
N VAL A 111 -3.43 -10.88 2.25
CA VAL A 111 -3.15 -11.21 3.64
C VAL A 111 -4.44 -11.44 4.43
N ARG A 112 -4.50 -12.58 5.13
CA ARG A 112 -5.47 -12.90 6.18
C ARG A 112 -4.67 -13.20 7.44
N GLY A 113 -4.48 -12.19 8.28
CA GLY A 113 -3.43 -12.18 9.29
C GLY A 113 -3.91 -12.14 10.74
N LEU A 114 -3.05 -12.62 11.65
CA LEU A 114 -3.24 -12.50 13.09
C LEU A 114 -2.18 -11.58 13.71
N TYR A 115 -2.58 -10.80 14.71
CA TYR A 115 -1.65 -10.06 15.56
C TYR A 115 -1.00 -10.92 16.63
N LEU A 116 0.32 -10.77 16.83
CA LEU A 116 1.10 -11.42 17.86
C LEU A 116 2.00 -10.42 18.59
N THR A 117 1.88 -10.39 19.93
CA THR A 117 2.87 -9.72 20.78
C THR A 117 4.19 -10.50 20.77
N GLY A 118 5.30 -9.83 21.05
CA GLY A 118 6.59 -10.49 21.25
C GLY A 118 6.56 -11.58 22.34
N ASN A 119 5.77 -11.38 23.40
CA ASN A 119 5.59 -12.38 24.47
C ASN A 119 4.92 -13.67 23.98
N THR A 120 3.93 -13.55 23.08
CA THR A 120 3.27 -14.71 22.49
C THR A 120 4.22 -15.47 21.56
N VAL A 121 5.01 -14.76 20.75
CA VAL A 121 6.01 -15.37 19.87
C VAL A 121 7.15 -16.03 20.67
N GLY A 122 7.62 -15.36 21.73
CA GLY A 122 8.68 -15.87 22.60
C GLY A 122 8.28 -17.10 23.43
N LEU A 123 6.98 -17.37 23.57
CA LEU A 123 6.48 -18.56 24.26
C LEU A 123 6.12 -19.66 23.27
N GLU A 124 7.03 -20.64 23.12
CA GLU A 124 6.97 -21.70 22.11
C GLU A 124 5.60 -22.41 22.03
N SER A 125 4.98 -22.74 23.17
CA SER A 125 3.67 -23.42 23.17
C SER A 125 2.54 -22.56 22.59
N ARG A 126 2.56 -21.24 22.82
CA ARG A 126 1.57 -20.32 22.25
C ARG A 126 1.86 -20.04 20.79
N PHE A 127 3.13 -19.82 20.43
CA PHE A 127 3.54 -19.61 19.06
C PHE A 127 3.17 -20.81 18.18
N ASN A 128 3.51 -22.03 18.59
CA ASN A 128 3.17 -23.25 17.85
C ASN A 128 1.65 -23.45 17.69
N LYS A 129 0.85 -23.12 18.71
CA LYS A 129 -0.61 -23.17 18.60
C LYS A 129 -1.15 -22.20 17.55
N LEU A 130 -0.56 -21.00 17.44
CA LEU A 130 -0.97 -20.02 16.42
C LEU A 130 -0.43 -20.37 15.03
N LEU A 131 0.77 -20.97 14.93
CA LEU A 131 1.26 -21.53 13.67
C LEU A 131 0.30 -22.58 13.13
N GLU A 132 -0.17 -23.49 14.00
CA GLU A 132 -1.14 -24.50 13.58
C GLU A 132 -2.46 -23.89 13.13
N LEU A 133 -2.97 -22.91 13.87
CA LEU A 133 -4.18 -22.18 13.48
C LEU A 133 -4.04 -21.52 12.09
N VAL A 134 -2.88 -20.92 11.79
CA VAL A 134 -2.63 -20.34 10.47
C VAL A 134 -2.60 -21.43 9.39
N LYS A 135 -1.92 -22.55 9.65
CA LYS A 135 -1.79 -23.66 8.70
C LYS A 135 -3.11 -24.38 8.38
N THR A 136 -4.03 -24.47 9.34
CA THR A 136 -5.27 -25.27 9.19
C THR A 136 -6.46 -24.45 8.69
N THR A 137 -6.30 -23.14 8.52
CA THR A 137 -7.38 -22.22 8.16
C THR A 137 -7.05 -21.40 6.91
N GLU A 138 -7.88 -20.42 6.57
CA GLU A 138 -7.68 -19.46 5.49
C GLU A 138 -6.60 -18.42 5.78
N LEU A 139 -6.13 -18.35 7.02
CA LEU A 139 -5.09 -17.43 7.45
C LEU A 139 -3.76 -17.77 6.77
N ASN A 140 -2.94 -16.75 6.51
CA ASN A 140 -1.65 -16.94 5.84
C ASN A 140 -0.55 -15.98 6.34
N ALA A 141 -0.84 -15.13 7.32
CA ALA A 141 0.09 -14.10 7.77
C ALA A 141 0.12 -13.93 9.29
N MET A 142 1.25 -13.44 9.79
CA MET A 142 1.41 -13.04 11.19
C MET A 142 2.01 -11.65 11.27
N VAL A 143 1.30 -10.75 11.95
CA VAL A 143 1.79 -9.43 12.34
C VAL A 143 2.45 -9.55 13.68
N ILE A 144 3.77 -9.39 13.72
CA ILE A 144 4.59 -9.57 14.91
C ILE A 144 5.12 -8.21 15.35
N ASP A 145 4.94 -7.89 16.62
CA ASP A 145 5.60 -6.73 17.21
C ASP A 145 7.11 -6.87 17.10
N VAL A 146 7.76 -5.99 16.34
CA VAL A 146 9.21 -5.80 16.37
C VAL A 146 9.56 -4.78 17.45
N LYS A 147 8.82 -3.66 17.50
CA LYS A 147 8.85 -2.67 18.58
C LYS A 147 7.43 -2.38 19.07
N ASN A 148 7.20 -2.58 20.37
CA ASN A 148 5.89 -2.42 21.00
C ASN A 148 5.60 -0.97 21.43
N ASP A 149 4.40 -0.74 21.99
CA ASP A 149 3.95 0.59 22.46
C ASP A 149 4.51 1.00 23.84
N HIS A 150 5.46 0.23 24.36
CA HIS A 150 6.35 0.62 25.45
C HIS A 150 7.71 1.11 24.93
N GLY A 151 7.93 1.14 23.61
CA GLY A 151 9.20 1.53 23.00
C GLY A 151 10.30 0.48 23.14
N LEU A 152 9.92 -0.79 23.34
CA LEU A 152 10.84 -1.90 23.57
C LEU A 152 10.84 -2.90 22.43
N MET A 153 12.02 -3.44 22.15
CA MET A 153 12.21 -4.46 21.12
C MET A 153 11.67 -5.81 21.58
N SER A 154 11.16 -6.59 20.63
CA SER A 154 10.72 -7.97 20.89
C SER A 154 11.85 -9.00 20.85
N TYR A 155 12.93 -8.71 20.11
CA TYR A 155 14.15 -9.52 20.04
C TYR A 155 15.36 -8.61 20.28
N LYS A 156 16.54 -9.20 20.57
CA LYS A 156 17.76 -8.42 20.77
C LYS A 156 18.24 -7.83 19.44
N SER A 157 18.10 -6.52 19.28
CA SER A 157 18.60 -5.78 18.12
C SER A 157 20.11 -5.58 18.20
N GLU A 158 20.77 -5.53 17.04
CA GLU A 158 22.20 -5.24 16.90
C GLU A 158 22.49 -3.77 16.59
N ILE A 159 21.44 -2.95 16.44
CA ILE A 159 21.57 -1.52 16.16
C ILE A 159 22.09 -0.79 17.41
N GLU A 160 23.15 0.00 17.25
CA GLU A 160 23.83 0.70 18.34
C GLU A 160 22.90 1.66 19.10
N ILE A 161 22.13 2.52 18.41
CA ILE A 161 21.19 3.44 19.08
C ILE A 161 20.12 2.71 19.90
N VAL A 162 19.69 1.51 19.48
CA VAL A 162 18.67 0.71 20.17
C VAL A 162 19.21 0.18 21.51
N GLU A 163 20.49 -0.19 21.54
CA GLU A 163 21.19 -0.57 22.77
C GLU A 163 21.42 0.65 23.68
N GLU A 164 21.89 1.78 23.13
CA GLU A 164 22.15 3.01 23.88
C GLU A 164 20.91 3.51 24.65
N VAL A 165 19.73 3.47 24.01
CA VAL A 165 18.46 3.88 24.64
C VAL A 165 17.83 2.76 25.48
N GLY A 166 18.50 1.61 25.61
CA GLY A 166 18.08 0.50 26.44
C GLY A 166 16.75 -0.14 26.02
N ALA A 167 16.43 -0.09 24.72
CA ALA A 167 15.21 -0.70 24.17
C ALA A 167 15.29 -2.24 24.15
N ASN A 168 16.50 -2.81 24.24
CA ASN A 168 16.78 -4.25 24.35
C ASN A 168 16.55 -4.86 25.76
N ARG A 169 16.21 -4.06 26.78
CA ARG A 169 16.27 -4.49 28.20
C ARG A 169 15.39 -5.67 28.59
N SER A 170 14.35 -6.00 27.82
CA SER A 170 13.39 -7.06 28.15
C SER A 170 12.82 -7.73 26.90
N VAL A 171 13.69 -8.30 26.07
CA VAL A 171 13.29 -8.95 24.81
C VAL A 171 12.66 -10.33 25.06
N PRO A 172 11.37 -10.56 24.72
CA PRO A 172 10.71 -11.84 24.90
C PRO A 172 11.15 -12.92 23.90
N ILE A 173 11.45 -12.56 22.65
CA ILE A 173 11.86 -13.50 21.60
C ILE A 173 13.37 -13.72 21.71
N LYS A 174 13.77 -14.93 22.12
CA LYS A 174 15.19 -15.27 22.32
C LYS A 174 15.90 -15.71 21.04
N ASP A 175 15.16 -16.31 20.11
CA ASP A 175 15.69 -16.81 18.84
C ASP A 175 14.77 -16.37 17.70
N MET A 176 14.98 -15.14 17.23
CA MET A 176 14.20 -14.59 16.11
C MET A 176 14.51 -15.33 14.80
N LYS A 177 15.73 -15.86 14.63
CA LYS A 177 16.12 -16.64 13.46
C LYS A 177 15.27 -17.91 13.35
N ARG A 178 15.07 -18.63 14.45
CA ARG A 178 14.15 -19.79 14.50
C ARG A 178 12.73 -19.38 14.14
N VAL A 179 12.23 -18.26 14.68
CA VAL A 179 10.88 -17.76 14.34
C VAL A 179 10.74 -17.53 12.84
N MET A 180 11.68 -16.83 12.22
CA MET A 180 11.63 -16.55 10.77
C MET A 180 11.76 -17.83 9.92
N GLN A 181 12.58 -18.79 10.36
CA GLN A 181 12.68 -20.11 9.71
C GLN A 181 11.37 -20.89 9.78
N GLU A 182 10.67 -20.85 10.92
CA GLU A 182 9.36 -21.48 11.06
C GLU A 182 8.32 -20.84 10.14
N LEU A 183 8.25 -19.50 10.11
CA LEU A 183 7.32 -18.79 9.22
C LEU A 183 7.60 -19.13 7.74
N LYS A 184 8.88 -19.09 7.32
CA LYS A 184 9.28 -19.46 5.96
C LYS A 184 8.96 -20.93 5.63
N ARG A 185 9.20 -21.86 6.56
CA ARG A 185 8.93 -23.29 6.36
C ARG A 185 7.46 -23.58 6.10
N HIS A 186 6.56 -22.81 6.70
CA HIS A 186 5.12 -22.98 6.56
C HIS A 186 4.48 -21.97 5.59
N ASP A 187 5.29 -21.25 4.80
CA ASP A 187 4.84 -20.21 3.86
C ASP A 187 3.91 -19.15 4.50
N ILE A 188 4.22 -18.76 5.74
CA ILE A 188 3.47 -17.75 6.48
C ILE A 188 4.11 -16.39 6.23
N TYR A 189 3.33 -15.45 5.70
CA TYR A 189 3.75 -14.09 5.39
C TYR A 189 4.06 -13.29 6.68
N PRO A 190 5.32 -12.92 6.92
CA PRO A 190 5.73 -12.22 8.14
C PRO A 190 5.63 -10.70 7.96
N ILE A 191 4.86 -10.05 8.85
CA ILE A 191 4.68 -8.59 8.89
C ILE A 191 5.31 -8.05 10.17
N ALA A 192 6.24 -7.10 10.04
CA ALA A 192 6.90 -6.44 11.18
C ALA A 192 6.09 -5.21 11.61
N ARG A 193 5.41 -5.30 12.76
CA ARG A 193 4.75 -4.14 13.36
C ARG A 193 5.73 -3.32 14.17
N ILE A 194 5.84 -2.03 13.85
CA ILE A 194 6.72 -1.07 14.54
C ILE A 194 5.86 0.09 15.04
N VAL A 195 5.73 0.22 16.36
CA VAL A 195 5.08 1.39 16.97
C VAL A 195 6.03 2.60 16.89
N VAL A 196 5.64 3.63 16.15
CA VAL A 196 6.54 4.75 15.79
C VAL A 196 6.57 5.85 16.85
N PHE A 197 5.48 6.62 17.00
CA PHE A 197 5.49 7.86 17.80
C PHE A 197 4.97 7.71 19.23
N LYS A 198 4.23 6.64 19.54
CA LYS A 198 3.93 6.26 20.94
C LYS A 198 5.05 5.41 21.51
N ASP A 199 6.19 6.05 21.71
CA ASP A 199 7.39 5.43 22.28
C ASP A 199 7.71 6.09 23.62
N PRO A 200 7.30 5.50 24.76
CA PRO A 200 7.64 6.05 26.08
C PRO A 200 9.06 5.76 26.53
N ASN A 201 9.81 4.93 25.84
CA ASN A 201 11.18 4.64 26.24
C ASN A 201 12.14 5.74 25.77
N LEU A 202 12.03 6.10 24.49
CA LEU A 202 12.95 7.01 23.83
C LEU A 202 13.00 8.43 24.48
N PRO A 203 11.89 9.10 24.82
CA PRO A 203 11.94 10.45 25.38
C PRO A 203 12.39 10.48 26.86
N GLU A 204 12.46 9.33 27.54
CA GLU A 204 13.08 9.26 28.88
C GLU A 204 14.62 9.21 28.79
N LYS A 205 15.15 8.72 27.66
CA LYS A 205 16.60 8.58 27.41
C LYS A 205 17.16 9.76 26.62
N CYS A 206 16.37 10.27 25.69
CA CYS A 206 16.67 11.45 24.88
C CYS A 206 15.51 12.46 25.03
N PRO A 207 15.41 13.18 26.17
CA PRO A 207 14.29 14.09 26.43
C PRO A 207 14.09 15.16 25.36
N GLU A 208 15.15 15.58 24.69
CA GLU A 208 15.12 16.54 23.60
C GLU A 208 14.49 16.00 22.31
N TRP A 209 14.23 14.68 22.22
CA TRP A 209 13.48 14.07 21.12
C TRP A 209 11.99 13.93 21.44
N GLY A 210 11.58 14.28 22.67
CA GLY A 210 10.20 14.24 23.12
C GLY A 210 9.38 15.47 22.74
N ILE A 211 8.06 15.32 22.79
CA ILE A 211 7.14 16.46 22.85
C ILE A 211 7.42 17.22 24.16
N GLN A 212 7.53 18.54 24.11
CA GLN A 212 7.83 19.36 25.29
C GLN A 212 6.56 20.01 25.83
N LYS A 213 6.59 20.49 27.07
CA LYS A 213 5.58 21.41 27.59
C LYS A 213 5.98 22.85 27.27
N LYS A 214 5.00 23.73 27.07
CA LYS A 214 5.23 25.17 26.90
C LYS A 214 5.90 25.81 28.12
N GLU A 215 5.62 25.28 29.31
CA GLU A 215 6.21 25.72 30.58
C GLU A 215 7.58 25.08 30.86
N GLY A 216 8.04 24.19 29.98
CA GLY A 216 9.32 23.49 30.08
C GLY A 216 9.22 22.06 30.61
N GLY A 217 10.15 21.22 30.15
CA GLY A 217 10.23 19.79 30.45
C GLY A 217 9.36 18.92 29.54
N LEU A 218 9.56 17.61 29.64
CA LEU A 218 8.88 16.61 28.80
C LEU A 218 7.36 16.65 29.01
N TRP A 219 6.61 16.69 27.90
CA TRP A 219 5.16 16.53 27.91
C TRP A 219 4.78 15.06 28.13
N ARG A 220 3.74 14.84 28.92
CA ARG A 220 3.22 13.52 29.25
C ARG A 220 1.72 13.52 29.05
N ASP A 221 1.18 12.40 28.57
CA ASP A 221 -0.26 12.23 28.48
C ASP A 221 -0.91 12.05 29.87
N ASN A 222 -2.24 11.86 29.90
CA ASN A 222 -2.99 11.67 31.13
C ASN A 222 -2.66 10.38 31.90
N LYS A 223 -1.90 9.46 31.30
CA LYS A 223 -1.37 8.24 31.94
C LYS A 223 0.07 8.43 32.40
N GLY A 224 0.65 9.62 32.26
CA GLY A 224 2.03 9.92 32.61
C GLY A 224 3.05 9.45 31.58
N ILE A 225 2.62 9.06 30.38
CA ILE A 225 3.47 8.52 29.33
C ILE A 225 4.07 9.68 28.53
N GLY A 226 5.40 9.73 28.43
CA GLY A 226 6.10 10.64 27.54
C GLY A 226 5.98 10.18 26.08
N TRP A 227 5.83 11.12 25.15
CA TRP A 227 5.74 10.81 23.72
C TRP A 227 6.93 11.42 22.99
N VAL A 228 7.42 10.73 21.96
CA VAL A 228 8.42 11.29 21.05
C VAL A 228 7.77 12.35 20.14
N ASN A 229 8.57 13.29 19.68
CA ASN A 229 8.13 14.38 18.82
C ASN A 229 8.15 13.93 17.34
N PRO A 230 6.99 13.84 16.64
CA PRO A 230 6.96 13.46 15.23
C PRO A 230 7.69 14.42 14.30
N TYR A 231 7.98 15.65 14.72
CA TYR A 231 8.76 16.61 13.92
C TYR A 231 10.28 16.35 13.93
N ASN A 232 10.77 15.44 14.78
CA ASN A 232 12.20 15.20 14.95
C ASN A 232 12.71 14.08 14.03
N LYS A 233 13.59 14.43 13.07
CA LYS A 233 14.19 13.47 12.12
C LYS A 233 14.97 12.33 12.78
N LYS A 234 15.59 12.53 13.95
CA LYS A 234 16.27 11.43 14.68
C LYS A 234 15.29 10.35 15.15
N VAL A 235 14.05 10.73 15.46
CA VAL A 235 12.98 9.76 15.76
C VAL A 235 12.62 8.96 14.52
N TRP A 236 12.67 9.58 13.33
CA TRP A 236 12.43 8.88 12.07
C TRP A 236 13.57 7.91 11.82
N ASP A 237 14.81 8.38 11.86
CA ASP A 237 16.02 7.56 11.65
C ASP A 237 16.07 6.35 12.59
N TYR A 238 15.70 6.53 13.86
CA TYR A 238 15.58 5.44 14.84
C TYR A 238 14.61 4.33 14.37
N ASN A 239 13.41 4.71 13.95
CA ASN A 239 12.40 3.74 13.51
C ASN A 239 12.73 3.15 12.13
N ILE A 240 13.38 3.92 11.25
CA ILE A 240 13.87 3.42 9.94
C ILE A 240 14.99 2.41 10.12
N ALA A 241 15.92 2.64 11.06
CA ALA A 241 16.95 1.66 11.37
C ALA A 241 16.32 0.33 11.83
N ILE A 242 15.33 0.37 12.72
CA ILE A 242 14.60 -0.83 13.17
C ILE A 242 13.87 -1.51 11.99
N ALA A 243 13.24 -0.73 11.10
CA ALA A 243 12.58 -1.27 9.92
C ALA A 243 13.57 -1.96 8.95
N LYS A 244 14.75 -1.37 8.74
CA LYS A 244 15.82 -1.97 7.93
C LYS A 244 16.32 -3.28 8.54
N GLU A 245 16.53 -3.33 9.86
CA GLU A 245 16.92 -4.57 10.53
C GLU A 245 15.83 -5.64 10.40
N ALA A 246 14.55 -5.28 10.58
CA ALA A 246 13.44 -6.21 10.39
C ALA A 246 13.39 -6.76 8.95
N ALA A 247 13.58 -5.91 7.93
CA ALA A 247 13.67 -6.36 6.55
C ALA A 247 14.82 -7.35 6.35
N LEU A 248 16.02 -7.07 6.90
CA LEU A 248 17.17 -7.99 6.84
C LEU A 248 16.94 -9.32 7.57
N MET A 249 16.07 -9.34 8.58
CA MET A 249 15.66 -10.58 9.25
C MET A 249 14.74 -11.46 8.39
N GLY A 250 14.21 -10.93 7.28
CA GLY A 250 13.33 -11.63 6.34
C GLY A 250 11.85 -11.31 6.53
N PHE A 251 11.50 -10.24 7.26
CA PHE A 251 10.14 -9.71 7.20
C PHE A 251 9.85 -9.19 5.79
N ARG A 252 8.66 -9.48 5.27
CA ARG A 252 8.26 -9.12 3.90
C ARG A 252 7.52 -7.78 3.84
N GLU A 253 7.05 -7.30 4.99
CA GLU A 253 6.30 -6.07 5.13
C GLU A 253 6.66 -5.36 6.43
N ILE A 254 6.77 -4.03 6.35
CA ILE A 254 6.91 -3.14 7.49
C ILE A 254 5.57 -2.43 7.70
N GLN A 255 4.93 -2.67 8.83
CA GLN A 255 3.68 -2.05 9.23
C GLN A 255 3.94 -1.01 10.33
N PHE A 256 3.80 0.27 10.00
CA PHE A 256 3.96 1.37 10.94
C PHE A 256 2.67 1.60 11.73
N ASP A 257 2.71 1.33 13.04
CA ASP A 257 1.62 1.65 13.96
C ASP A 257 1.94 2.91 14.77
N TYR A 258 0.91 3.59 15.27
CA TYR A 258 0.98 4.90 15.92
C TYR A 258 1.79 5.90 15.09
N VAL A 259 1.61 5.87 13.77
CA VAL A 259 2.08 6.88 12.84
C VAL A 259 1.16 8.11 12.91
N ARG A 260 1.12 8.72 14.11
CA ARG A 260 0.22 9.82 14.50
C ARG A 260 0.71 10.56 15.75
N PHE A 261 0.14 11.72 15.99
CA PHE A 261 0.25 12.49 17.23
C PHE A 261 -0.64 11.91 18.34
N PRO A 262 -0.45 12.34 19.62
CA PRO A 262 -1.32 11.96 20.72
C PRO A 262 -2.78 12.33 20.48
N GLU A 263 -3.70 11.49 20.99
CA GLU A 263 -5.14 11.75 20.95
C GLU A 263 -5.53 12.97 21.79
N ASN A 264 -6.76 13.47 21.58
CA ASN A 264 -7.26 14.69 22.21
C ASN A 264 -6.39 15.92 21.89
N ALA A 265 -5.94 16.02 20.64
CA ALA A 265 -5.02 17.04 20.15
C ALA A 265 -5.38 18.47 20.59
N ARG A 266 -6.67 18.86 20.56
CA ARG A 266 -7.12 20.18 21.05
C ARG A 266 -6.75 20.47 22.50
N ARG A 267 -6.70 19.44 23.36
CA ARG A 267 -6.23 19.57 24.75
C ARG A 267 -4.71 19.56 24.79
N VAL A 268 -4.09 18.61 24.08
CA VAL A 268 -2.63 18.45 24.02
C VAL A 268 -1.96 19.74 23.55
N ASP A 269 -2.43 20.33 22.44
CA ASP A 269 -1.83 21.52 21.81
C ASP A 269 -1.95 22.79 22.66
N LYS A 270 -2.77 22.79 23.72
CA LYS A 270 -2.82 23.90 24.70
C LYS A 270 -1.58 23.93 25.57
N GLU A 271 -1.02 22.78 25.92
CA GLU A 271 0.11 22.63 26.85
C GLU A 271 1.40 22.14 26.16
N ALA A 272 1.28 21.45 25.04
CA ALA A 272 2.41 20.91 24.29
C ALA A 272 3.11 21.96 23.43
N TYR A 273 4.43 21.83 23.36
CA TYR A 273 5.32 22.51 22.45
C TYR A 273 6.05 21.46 21.62
N TYR A 274 6.09 21.66 20.31
CA TYR A 274 6.69 20.75 19.34
C TYR A 274 7.94 21.42 18.73
N PRO A 275 9.15 21.16 19.27
CA PRO A 275 10.38 21.67 18.67
C PRO A 275 10.50 21.25 17.20
N GLY A 276 10.90 22.16 16.32
CA GLY A 276 11.05 21.89 14.88
C GLY A 276 9.73 21.77 14.10
N ALA A 277 8.60 22.20 14.67
CA ALA A 277 7.34 22.25 13.93
C ALA A 277 7.42 23.17 12.70
N ASP A 278 8.07 24.32 12.85
CA ASP A 278 8.41 25.26 11.76
C ASP A 278 7.22 25.60 10.82
N GLY A 279 6.01 25.67 11.39
CA GLY A 279 4.77 25.98 10.67
C GLY A 279 4.15 24.82 9.88
N ARG A 280 4.80 23.65 9.84
CA ARG A 280 4.28 22.44 9.18
C ARG A 280 3.11 21.84 9.97
N SER A 281 2.06 21.48 9.26
CA SER A 281 0.90 20.79 9.84
C SER A 281 1.27 19.36 10.27
N LYS A 282 0.44 18.77 11.13
CA LYS A 282 0.65 17.40 11.62
C LYS A 282 0.52 16.37 10.50
N GLU A 283 -0.44 16.56 9.60
CA GLU A 283 -0.70 15.65 8.49
C GLU A 283 0.40 15.68 7.42
N GLU A 284 0.99 16.86 7.16
CA GLU A 284 2.18 16.98 6.30
C GLU A 284 3.35 16.19 6.87
N VAL A 285 3.61 16.31 8.17
CA VAL A 285 4.76 15.66 8.82
C VAL A 285 4.61 14.14 8.93
N ILE A 286 3.39 13.65 9.12
CA ILE A 286 3.12 12.21 9.03
C ILE A 286 3.31 11.71 7.58
N ALA A 287 2.82 12.45 6.59
CA ALA A 287 3.03 12.10 5.18
C ALA A 287 4.51 12.10 4.78
N GLU A 288 5.27 13.12 5.22
CA GLU A 288 6.72 13.22 5.03
C GLU A 288 7.48 12.05 5.68
N PHE A 289 7.05 11.58 6.86
CA PHE A 289 7.65 10.41 7.49
C PHE A 289 7.44 9.14 6.64
N ILE A 290 6.24 8.94 6.09
CA ILE A 290 5.93 7.77 5.25
C ILE A 290 6.72 7.83 3.94
N ASP A 291 6.79 9.00 3.29
CA ASP A 291 7.62 9.19 2.10
C ASP A 291 9.09 8.90 2.39
N TYR A 292 9.60 9.40 3.53
CA TYR A 292 10.96 9.12 3.99
C TYR A 292 11.17 7.62 4.23
N ALA A 293 10.22 6.94 4.87
CA ALA A 293 10.32 5.51 5.10
C ALA A 293 10.39 4.71 3.79
N ARG A 294 9.58 5.09 2.79
CA ARG A 294 9.57 4.47 1.48
C ARG A 294 10.88 4.63 0.74
N GLU A 295 11.44 5.84 0.73
CA GLU A 295 12.77 6.09 0.15
C GLU A 295 13.85 5.27 0.85
N GLN A 296 13.83 5.23 2.18
CA GLN A 296 14.86 4.54 2.96
C GLN A 296 14.78 3.01 2.90
N LEU A 297 13.62 2.45 2.56
CA LEU A 297 13.38 1.00 2.48
C LEU A 297 13.36 0.46 1.04
N GLU A 298 13.49 1.32 0.02
CA GLU A 298 13.40 0.94 -1.40
C GLU A 298 14.34 -0.23 -1.75
N GLU A 299 15.59 -0.21 -1.28
CA GLU A 299 16.57 -1.26 -1.56
C GLU A 299 16.34 -2.55 -0.76
N TYR A 300 15.52 -2.51 0.29
CA TYR A 300 15.27 -3.63 1.23
C TYR A 300 14.12 -4.54 0.80
N ASN A 301 13.50 -4.27 -0.35
CA ASN A 301 12.51 -5.15 -0.99
C ASN A 301 11.36 -5.58 -0.05
N VAL A 302 10.82 -4.61 0.71
CA VAL A 302 9.69 -4.81 1.62
C VAL A 302 8.50 -3.96 1.20
N HIS A 303 7.30 -4.45 1.47
CA HIS A 303 6.09 -3.64 1.39
C HIS A 303 5.95 -2.73 2.60
N ILE A 304 5.27 -1.60 2.44
CA ILE A 304 5.01 -0.63 3.51
C ILE A 304 3.51 -0.54 3.78
N ALA A 305 3.14 -0.69 5.04
CA ALA A 305 1.80 -0.49 5.54
C ALA A 305 1.75 0.56 6.65
N ALA A 306 0.60 1.21 6.80
CA ALA A 306 0.34 2.15 7.90
C ALA A 306 -0.97 1.83 8.59
N ASP A 307 -0.94 1.77 9.92
CA ASP A 307 -2.14 1.63 10.75
C ASP A 307 -2.78 3.00 10.98
N THR A 308 -4.04 3.11 10.55
CA THR A 308 -4.81 4.35 10.64
C THR A 308 -6.05 4.15 11.51
N PHE A 309 -6.50 5.20 12.20
CA PHE A 309 -7.80 5.14 12.86
C PHE A 309 -8.92 4.94 11.83
N GLY A 310 -9.80 3.96 12.04
CA GLY A 310 -10.90 3.69 11.10
C GLY A 310 -11.85 4.89 10.90
N VAL A 311 -11.91 5.81 11.86
CA VAL A 311 -12.74 7.02 11.79
C VAL A 311 -12.29 8.02 10.73
N ILE A 312 -11.00 8.03 10.34
CA ILE A 312 -10.49 9.05 9.40
C ILE A 312 -11.08 8.88 7.99
N ALA A 313 -11.58 7.67 7.66
CA ALA A 313 -12.35 7.43 6.45
C ALA A 313 -13.69 8.20 6.46
N THR A 314 -14.29 8.37 7.64
CA THR A 314 -15.57 9.05 7.85
C THR A 314 -15.41 10.56 8.07
N SER A 315 -14.40 11.01 8.82
CA SER A 315 -14.35 12.37 9.36
C SER A 315 -13.77 13.44 8.42
N TRP A 316 -13.10 13.04 7.33
CA TRP A 316 -12.43 13.88 6.31
C TRP A 316 -11.33 14.82 6.86
N GLY A 317 -10.24 14.95 6.11
CA GLY A 317 -9.04 15.67 6.57
C GLY A 317 -8.46 15.09 7.87
N ASP A 318 -7.59 15.85 8.54
CA ASP A 318 -7.12 15.56 9.91
C ASP A 318 -8.05 16.17 10.97
N SER A 319 -9.33 15.77 10.97
CA SER A 319 -10.36 16.33 11.86
C SER A 319 -10.02 16.20 13.35
N ASP A 320 -9.34 15.10 13.70
CA ASP A 320 -8.93 14.77 15.07
C ASP A 320 -7.58 15.42 15.45
N GLN A 321 -6.92 16.07 14.48
CA GLN A 321 -5.62 16.77 14.64
C GLN A 321 -4.51 15.83 15.15
N ILE A 322 -4.55 14.58 14.70
CA ILE A 322 -3.58 13.54 15.05
C ILE A 322 -2.57 13.29 13.90
N GLY A 323 -2.65 14.05 12.81
CA GLY A 323 -1.80 13.92 11.63
C GLY A 323 -2.21 12.80 10.68
N GLN A 324 -3.36 12.16 10.87
CA GLN A 324 -3.82 11.09 9.99
C GLN A 324 -4.85 11.63 9.01
N ASN A 325 -4.46 11.71 7.74
CA ASN A 325 -5.30 12.12 6.62
C ASN A 325 -5.29 11.01 5.56
N TRP A 326 -6.48 10.54 5.17
CA TRP A 326 -6.61 9.42 4.24
C TRP A 326 -5.97 9.70 2.88
N GLU A 327 -6.24 10.86 2.27
CA GLU A 327 -5.72 11.24 0.95
C GLU A 327 -4.21 11.46 0.95
N LEU A 328 -3.62 11.78 2.10
CA LEU A 328 -2.17 11.90 2.23
C LEU A 328 -1.51 10.56 2.52
N ILE A 329 -2.12 9.68 3.30
CA ILE A 329 -1.50 8.39 3.67
C ILE A 329 -1.69 7.33 2.58
N ALA A 330 -2.92 7.15 2.09
CA ALA A 330 -3.27 6.07 1.18
C ALA A 330 -2.34 5.96 -0.05
N PRO A 331 -1.97 7.04 -0.79
CA PRO A 331 -1.12 6.91 -1.97
C PRO A 331 0.38 6.69 -1.67
N ARG A 332 0.78 6.65 -0.40
CA ARG A 332 2.19 6.54 0.04
C ARG A 332 2.55 5.16 0.61
N VAL A 333 1.56 4.28 0.72
CA VAL A 333 1.70 2.94 1.29
C VAL A 333 1.20 1.90 0.31
N ASP A 334 1.74 0.69 0.38
CA ASP A 334 1.20 -0.46 -0.36
C ASP A 334 -0.14 -0.90 0.26
N TYR A 335 -0.25 -0.83 1.59
CA TYR A 335 -1.44 -1.22 2.35
C TYR A 335 -1.83 -0.14 3.37
N ASN A 336 -3.06 0.38 3.25
CA ASN A 336 -3.65 1.22 4.29
C ASN A 336 -4.47 0.34 5.22
N CYS A 337 -4.14 0.33 6.52
CA CYS A 337 -4.70 -0.60 7.49
C CYS A 337 -5.61 0.12 8.50
N PRO A 338 -6.86 0.48 8.12
CA PRO A 338 -7.77 1.14 9.05
C PRO A 338 -8.17 0.20 10.19
N MET A 339 -8.09 0.72 11.41
CA MET A 339 -8.53 0.05 12.63
C MET A 339 -10.04 0.17 12.79
N ILE A 340 -10.76 -0.79 12.21
CA ILE A 340 -12.23 -0.84 12.20
C ILE A 340 -12.68 -1.79 13.30
N TYR A 341 -12.66 -1.28 14.53
CA TYR A 341 -13.18 -1.99 15.70
C TYR A 341 -14.55 -1.42 16.06
N PRO A 342 -15.65 -2.19 15.98
CA PRO A 342 -16.97 -1.70 16.36
C PRO A 342 -17.00 -1.05 17.75
N SER A 343 -16.23 -1.56 18.72
CA SER A 343 -16.08 -0.96 20.06
C SER A 343 -15.44 0.42 20.12
N HIS A 344 -14.77 0.85 19.06
CA HIS A 344 -14.03 2.13 18.99
C HIS A 344 -14.82 3.22 18.24
N TYR A 345 -15.99 2.88 17.70
CA TYR A 345 -16.95 3.85 17.20
C TYR A 345 -17.88 4.29 18.35
N GLY A 346 -17.91 5.59 18.62
CA GLY A 346 -18.70 6.14 19.74
C GLY A 346 -20.22 6.02 19.52
N PRO A 347 -21.04 6.24 20.57
CA PRO A 347 -22.49 6.25 20.44
C PRO A 347 -22.99 7.20 19.35
N GLY A 348 -23.92 6.73 18.51
CA GLY A 348 -24.50 7.47 17.40
C GLY A 348 -23.74 7.33 16.07
N TYR A 349 -22.52 6.78 16.07
CA TYR A 349 -21.84 6.45 14.81
C TYR A 349 -22.67 5.50 13.97
N PHE A 350 -22.77 5.81 12.68
CA PHE A 350 -23.55 5.07 11.69
C PHE A 350 -25.04 4.88 12.05
N GLY A 351 -25.57 5.66 13.00
CA GLY A 351 -26.95 5.56 13.46
C GLY A 351 -27.19 4.55 14.59
N TYR A 352 -26.15 3.96 15.16
CA TYR A 352 -26.27 2.95 16.22
C TYR A 352 -25.97 3.53 17.60
N ALA A 353 -26.80 3.22 18.59
CA ALA A 353 -26.56 3.62 19.97
C ALA A 353 -25.28 2.99 20.55
N VAL A 354 -25.02 1.73 20.18
CA VAL A 354 -23.82 0.99 20.56
C VAL A 354 -23.30 0.25 19.32
N PRO A 355 -22.41 0.86 18.51
CA PRO A 355 -21.87 0.21 17.31
C PRO A 355 -21.23 -1.16 17.58
N ASP A 356 -20.64 -1.36 18.77
CA ASP A 356 -20.09 -2.66 19.21
C ASP A 356 -21.09 -3.81 19.18
N ALA A 357 -22.39 -3.52 19.36
CA ALA A 357 -23.48 -4.49 19.30
C ALA A 357 -24.01 -4.75 17.88
N HIS A 358 -23.46 -4.06 16.88
CA HIS A 358 -23.83 -4.14 15.45
C HIS A 358 -22.58 -4.33 14.57
N PRO A 359 -21.82 -5.44 14.75
CA PRO A 359 -20.54 -5.63 14.08
C PRO A 359 -20.67 -5.63 12.55
N GLU A 360 -21.63 -6.34 11.97
CA GLU A 360 -21.83 -6.37 10.51
C GLU A 360 -22.03 -4.96 9.96
N GLU A 361 -23.01 -4.24 10.50
CA GLU A 361 -23.40 -2.96 9.94
C GLU A 361 -22.33 -1.89 10.16
N THR A 362 -21.64 -1.94 11.31
CA THR A 362 -20.53 -1.05 11.59
C THR A 362 -19.36 -1.29 10.63
N ILE A 363 -18.97 -2.55 10.41
CA ILE A 363 -17.94 -2.89 9.41
C ILE A 363 -18.37 -2.43 8.02
N ARG A 364 -19.61 -2.74 7.60
CA ARG A 364 -20.12 -2.40 6.26
C ARG A 364 -20.09 -0.90 6.02
N LYS A 365 -20.47 -0.10 7.01
CA LYS A 365 -20.47 1.38 6.90
C LYS A 365 -19.06 1.94 6.88
N ALA A 366 -18.18 1.49 7.77
CA ALA A 366 -16.79 1.94 7.80
C ALA A 366 -16.00 1.57 6.52
N LEU A 367 -16.22 0.38 5.98
CA LEU A 367 -15.61 -0.05 4.71
C LEU A 367 -16.22 0.68 3.51
N THR A 368 -17.50 1.04 3.57
CA THR A 368 -18.12 1.88 2.54
C THR A 368 -17.41 3.24 2.47
N ASP A 369 -17.19 3.87 3.62
CA ASP A 369 -16.45 5.13 3.69
C ASP A 369 -15.02 4.94 3.17
N SER A 370 -14.32 3.87 3.59
CA SER A 370 -12.95 3.57 3.16
C SER A 370 -12.83 3.38 1.64
N LEU A 371 -13.74 2.61 1.02
CA LEU A 371 -13.78 2.40 -0.44
C LEU A 371 -14.04 3.70 -1.19
N LYS A 372 -14.99 4.52 -0.72
CA LYS A 372 -15.27 5.84 -1.31
C LYS A 372 -14.04 6.75 -1.26
N ARG A 373 -13.31 6.77 -0.15
CA ARG A 373 -12.10 7.59 0.00
C ARG A 373 -10.96 7.10 -0.88
N ASN A 374 -10.75 5.79 -1.01
CA ASN A 374 -9.77 5.23 -1.95
C ASN A 374 -10.12 5.55 -3.41
N ALA A 375 -11.41 5.51 -3.78
CA ALA A 375 -11.81 5.80 -5.16
C ALA A 375 -11.44 7.22 -5.63
N SER A 376 -11.35 8.19 -4.71
CA SER A 376 -10.93 9.56 -5.03
C SER A 376 -9.41 9.79 -5.04
N VAL A 377 -8.60 8.78 -4.72
CA VAL A 377 -7.14 8.88 -4.62
C VAL A 377 -6.47 8.19 -5.81
N LYS A 378 -5.38 8.77 -6.33
CA LYS A 378 -4.58 8.14 -7.38
C LYS A 378 -3.68 7.05 -6.77
N ASN A 379 -3.77 5.83 -7.29
CA ASN A 379 -2.97 4.68 -6.85
C ASN A 379 -2.95 4.52 -5.32
N PRO A 380 -4.12 4.44 -4.65
CA PRO A 380 -4.14 4.26 -3.22
C PRO A 380 -3.62 2.87 -2.85
N GLY A 381 -3.01 2.76 -1.67
CA GLY A 381 -2.72 1.49 -1.04
C GLY A 381 -3.99 0.67 -0.84
N ILE A 382 -3.83 -0.65 -0.90
CA ILE A 382 -4.91 -1.62 -0.72
C ILE A 382 -5.48 -1.48 0.69
N ILE A 383 -6.81 -1.48 0.81
CA ILE A 383 -7.48 -1.42 2.11
C ILE A 383 -7.36 -2.80 2.77
N ARG A 384 -6.63 -2.87 3.89
CA ARG A 384 -6.47 -4.08 4.70
C ARG A 384 -6.92 -3.80 6.13
N PRO A 385 -8.23 -3.89 6.44
CA PRO A 385 -8.73 -3.47 7.73
C PRO A 385 -8.22 -4.37 8.86
N TRP A 386 -7.95 -3.75 10.01
CA TRP A 386 -7.92 -4.47 11.27
C TRP A 386 -9.36 -4.65 11.77
N LEU A 387 -9.74 -5.90 12.05
CA LEU A 387 -11.05 -6.29 12.58
C LEU A 387 -10.96 -6.67 14.06
N GLN A 388 -12.06 -6.51 14.79
CA GLN A 388 -12.11 -6.74 16.23
C GLN A 388 -12.20 -8.22 16.56
N GLY A 389 -11.19 -8.73 17.28
CA GLY A 389 -11.12 -10.11 17.76
C GLY A 389 -11.36 -10.28 19.26
N PHE A 390 -11.86 -9.27 19.98
CA PHE A 390 -11.97 -9.27 21.45
C PHE A 390 -13.28 -8.63 21.94
N THR A 391 -13.70 -8.97 23.16
CA THR A 391 -14.84 -8.35 23.85
C THR A 391 -14.42 -7.06 24.57
N ALA A 392 -15.06 -5.93 24.25
CA ALA A 392 -14.79 -4.63 24.83
C ALA A 392 -15.63 -4.37 26.10
N THR A 393 -15.31 -5.06 27.20
CA THR A 393 -16.15 -5.06 28.43
C THR A 393 -16.31 -3.69 29.11
N TRP A 394 -15.53 -2.68 28.71
CA TRP A 394 -15.62 -1.32 29.21
C TRP A 394 -16.68 -0.47 28.50
N ILE A 395 -17.25 -0.95 27.39
CA ILE A 395 -18.31 -0.24 26.65
C ILE A 395 -19.67 -0.62 27.24
N PRO A 396 -20.47 0.35 27.73
CA PRO A 396 -21.84 0.09 28.14
C PRO A 396 -22.67 -0.43 26.96
N GLY A 397 -23.33 -1.59 27.13
CA GLY A 397 -24.12 -2.23 26.07
C GLY A 397 -23.32 -3.10 25.08
N HIS A 398 -22.04 -3.36 25.35
CA HIS A 398 -21.24 -4.30 24.56
C HIS A 398 -21.87 -5.70 24.48
N ILE A 399 -21.51 -6.43 23.44
CA ILE A 399 -21.83 -7.86 23.30
C ILE A 399 -20.56 -8.70 23.49
N PRO A 400 -20.66 -9.98 23.90
CA PRO A 400 -19.53 -10.90 23.85
C PRO A 400 -19.09 -11.15 22.40
N TYR A 401 -17.80 -11.04 22.11
CA TYR A 401 -17.24 -11.40 20.82
C TYR A 401 -16.70 -12.84 20.87
N GLY A 402 -17.35 -13.71 20.11
CA GLY A 402 -16.94 -15.10 19.89
C GLY A 402 -16.66 -15.38 18.40
N PRO A 403 -16.66 -16.67 18.01
CA PRO A 403 -16.41 -17.08 16.64
C PRO A 403 -17.34 -16.44 15.61
N ASN A 404 -18.62 -16.31 15.95
CA ASN A 404 -19.65 -15.78 15.05
C ASN A 404 -19.44 -14.29 14.78
N GLU A 405 -19.19 -13.48 15.81
CA GLU A 405 -19.00 -12.03 15.66
C GLU A 405 -17.72 -11.72 14.88
N ILE A 406 -16.67 -12.54 15.01
CA ILE A 406 -15.44 -12.42 14.22
C ILE A 406 -15.70 -12.82 12.76
N ARG A 407 -16.32 -13.98 12.52
CA ARG A 407 -16.67 -14.45 11.18
C ARG A 407 -17.56 -13.46 10.45
N LEU A 408 -18.56 -12.90 11.14
CA LEU A 408 -19.48 -11.93 10.55
C LEU A 408 -18.77 -10.68 10.02
N GLN A 409 -17.78 -10.17 10.74
CA GLN A 409 -16.94 -9.05 10.26
C GLN A 409 -16.12 -9.43 9.01
N ILE A 410 -15.50 -10.63 9.01
CA ILE A 410 -14.72 -11.13 7.88
C ILE A 410 -15.60 -11.30 6.63
N ASP A 411 -16.77 -11.93 6.80
CA ASP A 411 -17.70 -12.16 5.70
C ASP A 411 -18.26 -10.86 5.14
N THR A 412 -18.52 -9.88 6.01
CA THR A 412 -18.95 -8.53 5.57
C THR A 412 -17.89 -7.87 4.70
N ALA A 413 -16.61 -7.92 5.09
CA ALA A 413 -15.52 -7.39 4.27
C ALA A 413 -15.41 -8.11 2.91
N LEU A 414 -15.51 -9.44 2.94
CA LEU A 414 -15.43 -10.28 1.74
C LEU A 414 -16.60 -10.03 0.76
N GLU A 415 -17.81 -9.82 1.26
CA GLU A 415 -18.98 -9.44 0.45
C GLU A 415 -18.74 -8.12 -0.30
N MET A 416 -18.03 -7.18 0.33
CA MET A 416 -17.62 -5.89 -0.23
C MET A 416 -16.35 -6.02 -1.12
N GLY A 417 -15.90 -7.24 -1.41
CA GLY A 417 -14.73 -7.54 -2.22
C GLY A 417 -13.40 -7.18 -1.58
N ILE A 418 -13.37 -7.02 -0.26
CA ILE A 418 -12.15 -6.86 0.51
C ILE A 418 -11.73 -8.24 0.99
N GLU A 419 -10.72 -8.79 0.33
CA GLU A 419 -10.23 -10.16 0.52
C GLU A 419 -9.03 -10.24 1.49
N GLU A 420 -8.63 -9.09 2.04
CA GLU A 420 -7.53 -8.97 2.98
C GLU A 420 -8.01 -8.41 4.31
N TYR A 421 -7.50 -8.93 5.42
CA TYR A 421 -7.84 -8.45 6.75
C TYR A 421 -6.79 -8.86 7.78
N LEU A 422 -6.78 -8.16 8.91
CA LEU A 422 -5.96 -8.48 10.08
C LEU A 422 -6.86 -8.58 11.31
N ILE A 423 -6.69 -9.62 12.15
CA ILE A 423 -7.49 -9.76 13.37
C ILE A 423 -6.73 -9.24 14.58
N TRP A 424 -7.25 -8.16 15.17
CA TRP A 424 -6.71 -7.58 16.39
C TRP A 424 -7.30 -8.25 17.62
N ASN A 425 -6.45 -8.89 18.43
CA ASN A 425 -6.78 -9.28 19.79
C ASN A 425 -5.55 -9.06 20.68
N PRO A 426 -5.57 -8.11 21.63
CA PRO A 426 -4.39 -7.77 22.43
C PRO A 426 -3.96 -8.91 23.38
N LYS A 427 -4.83 -9.88 23.65
CA LYS A 427 -4.51 -11.08 24.43
C LYS A 427 -3.95 -12.21 23.57
N ASN A 428 -3.88 -12.05 22.23
CA ASN A 428 -3.58 -13.07 21.23
C ASN A 428 -4.34 -14.39 21.48
N ARG A 429 -5.67 -14.27 21.67
CA ARG A 429 -6.59 -15.41 21.82
C ARG A 429 -7.53 -15.43 20.63
N TYR A 430 -7.47 -16.49 19.85
CA TYR A 430 -8.23 -16.63 18.62
C TYR A 430 -9.06 -17.91 18.64
N PHE A 431 -10.19 -17.89 17.94
CA PHE A 431 -11.11 -19.01 17.85
C PHE A 431 -10.94 -19.66 16.48
N GLU A 432 -10.55 -20.93 16.44
CA GLU A 432 -10.34 -21.66 15.18
C GLU A 432 -11.62 -21.70 14.32
N ASN A 433 -12.76 -21.95 14.94
CA ASN A 433 -14.07 -21.97 14.28
C ASN A 433 -14.60 -20.59 13.87
N ALA A 434 -13.84 -19.50 14.10
CA ALA A 434 -14.10 -18.23 13.43
C ALA A 434 -13.58 -18.24 12.00
N PHE A 435 -12.67 -19.15 11.65
CA PHE A 435 -11.94 -19.22 10.37
C PHE A 435 -12.43 -20.38 9.49
N ARG A 436 -12.53 -20.16 8.18
CA ARG A 436 -12.74 -21.22 7.18
C ARG A 436 -11.41 -21.87 6.84
N ASN A 437 -11.42 -22.99 6.11
CA ASN A 437 -10.21 -23.45 5.44
C ASN A 437 -9.96 -22.66 4.14
N ALA A 438 -8.74 -22.72 3.62
CA ALA A 438 -8.33 -21.95 2.44
C ALA A 438 -9.13 -22.28 1.16
N GLU A 439 -9.56 -23.53 0.98
CA GLU A 439 -10.33 -23.94 -0.19
C GLU A 439 -11.74 -23.35 -0.18
N GLU A 440 -12.44 -23.46 0.96
CA GLU A 440 -13.76 -22.86 1.16
C GLU A 440 -13.73 -21.35 0.94
N THR A 441 -12.71 -20.67 1.45
CA THR A 441 -12.52 -19.22 1.24
C THR A 441 -12.31 -18.90 -0.23
N ALA A 442 -11.41 -19.60 -0.92
CA ALA A 442 -11.15 -19.38 -2.34
C ALA A 442 -12.39 -19.64 -3.21
N GLN A 443 -13.23 -20.63 -2.84
CA GLN A 443 -14.51 -20.87 -3.50
C GLN A 443 -15.49 -19.71 -3.25
N LYS A 444 -15.57 -19.22 -2.02
CA LYS A 444 -16.47 -18.11 -1.65
C LYS A 444 -16.10 -16.80 -2.34
N GLU A 445 -14.80 -16.49 -2.42
CA GLU A 445 -14.27 -15.35 -3.16
C GLU A 445 -14.68 -15.39 -4.63
N LYS A 446 -14.46 -16.53 -5.29
CA LYS A 446 -14.86 -16.73 -6.69
C LYS A 446 -16.37 -16.63 -6.89
N GLU A 447 -17.16 -17.16 -5.96
CA GLU A 447 -18.63 -17.07 -5.99
C GLU A 447 -19.09 -15.60 -5.95
N LEU A 448 -18.59 -14.83 -4.96
CA LEU A 448 -18.96 -13.44 -4.78
C LEU A 448 -18.47 -12.55 -5.93
N GLN A 449 -17.26 -12.79 -6.43
CA GLN A 449 -16.73 -12.07 -7.58
C GLN A 449 -17.58 -12.34 -8.83
N ARG A 450 -17.87 -13.61 -9.14
CA ARG A 450 -18.74 -13.97 -10.28
C ARG A 450 -20.13 -13.36 -10.14
N LYS A 451 -20.69 -13.33 -8.92
CA LYS A 451 -21.98 -12.71 -8.65
C LYS A 451 -21.94 -11.22 -8.96
N ARG A 452 -20.92 -10.49 -8.49
CA ARG A 452 -20.73 -9.05 -8.81
C ARG A 452 -20.59 -8.82 -10.32
N ASP A 453 -19.69 -9.56 -10.97
CA ASP A 453 -19.41 -9.43 -12.40
C ASP A 453 -20.64 -9.71 -13.27
N SER A 454 -21.38 -10.80 -12.98
CA SER A 454 -22.60 -11.16 -13.71
C SER A 454 -23.73 -10.12 -13.56
N GLN A 455 -23.69 -9.34 -12.49
CA GLN A 455 -24.65 -8.28 -12.19
C GLN A 455 -24.13 -6.90 -12.62
N GLY A 456 -22.92 -6.81 -13.17
CA GLY A 456 -22.27 -5.54 -13.53
C GLY A 456 -22.06 -4.61 -12.34
N ARG A 457 -21.88 -5.18 -11.14
CA ARG A 457 -21.78 -4.43 -9.88
C ARG A 457 -20.34 -4.20 -9.46
N ASP A 458 -20.07 -3.01 -8.95
CA ASP A 458 -18.81 -2.65 -8.29
C ASP A 458 -18.74 -3.16 -6.84
N LEU A 459 -17.68 -2.80 -6.11
CA LEU A 459 -17.48 -3.23 -4.72
C LEU A 459 -18.50 -2.65 -3.72
N LEU A 460 -19.15 -1.54 -4.05
CA LEU A 460 -20.27 -1.00 -3.28
C LEU A 460 -21.61 -1.61 -3.70
N GLY A 461 -21.60 -2.58 -4.61
CA GLY A 461 -22.80 -3.23 -5.12
C GLY A 461 -23.59 -2.40 -6.13
N LYS A 462 -23.01 -1.32 -6.66
CA LYS A 462 -23.66 -0.41 -7.61
C LYS A 462 -23.42 -0.84 -9.05
N THR A 463 -24.44 -0.72 -9.87
CA THR A 463 -24.32 -0.77 -11.34
C THR A 463 -23.85 0.59 -11.88
N ALA A 464 -23.38 0.62 -13.13
CA ALA A 464 -23.03 1.87 -13.80
C ALA A 464 -24.19 2.87 -13.84
N LEU A 465 -25.43 2.39 -14.01
CA LEU A 465 -26.62 3.25 -14.01
C LEU A 465 -26.92 3.85 -12.63
N GLU A 466 -26.77 3.06 -11.57
CA GLU A 466 -26.95 3.55 -10.19
C GLU A 466 -25.89 4.59 -9.85
N ALA A 467 -24.62 4.35 -10.21
CA ALA A 467 -23.55 5.33 -10.03
C ALA A 467 -23.82 6.66 -10.78
N ALA A 468 -24.34 6.61 -12.00
CA ALA A 468 -24.76 7.80 -12.75
C ALA A 468 -25.85 8.60 -12.04
N LYS A 469 -26.88 7.91 -11.53
CA LYS A 469 -27.99 8.53 -10.81
C LYS A 469 -27.50 9.17 -9.51
N ASP A 470 -26.68 8.45 -8.75
CA ASP A 470 -26.11 8.97 -7.50
C ASP A 470 -25.24 10.20 -7.75
N PHE A 471 -24.49 10.21 -8.86
CA PHE A 471 -23.68 11.37 -9.26
C PHE A 471 -24.56 12.58 -9.56
N LEU A 472 -25.61 12.42 -10.38
CA LEU A 472 -26.58 13.47 -10.67
C LEU A 472 -27.28 13.97 -9.39
N GLU A 473 -27.70 13.06 -8.52
CA GLU A 473 -28.31 13.38 -7.22
C GLU A 473 -27.35 14.14 -6.30
N ALA A 474 -26.06 13.81 -6.31
CA ALA A 474 -25.06 14.53 -5.55
C ALA A 474 -24.98 16.01 -5.99
N PHE A 475 -25.04 16.29 -7.30
CA PHE A 475 -25.14 17.66 -7.81
C PHE A 475 -26.49 18.34 -7.53
N GLN A 476 -27.60 17.59 -7.47
CA GLN A 476 -28.92 18.13 -7.05
C GLN A 476 -28.90 18.55 -5.57
N LYS A 477 -28.33 17.71 -4.71
CA LYS A 477 -28.27 17.87 -3.24
C LYS A 477 -27.12 18.76 -2.77
N LYS A 478 -26.22 19.16 -3.68
CA LYS A 478 -24.96 19.85 -3.36
C LYS A 478 -24.06 19.04 -2.41
N ASP A 479 -24.05 17.73 -2.57
CA ASP A 479 -23.19 16.83 -1.81
C ASP A 479 -21.85 16.62 -2.52
N TRP A 480 -20.86 17.44 -2.16
CA TRP A 480 -19.54 17.37 -2.78
C TRP A 480 -18.82 16.05 -2.47
N ARG A 481 -19.12 15.39 -1.34
CA ARG A 481 -18.44 14.15 -0.93
C ARG A 481 -18.89 12.99 -1.79
N GLU A 482 -20.21 12.88 -1.98
CA GLU A 482 -20.78 11.86 -2.85
C GLU A 482 -20.37 12.12 -4.31
N ALA A 483 -20.36 13.39 -4.73
CA ALA A 483 -19.89 13.77 -6.06
C ALA A 483 -18.40 13.41 -6.26
N LEU A 484 -17.51 13.69 -5.30
CA LEU A 484 -16.06 13.50 -5.45
C LEU A 484 -15.66 12.07 -5.79
N TYR A 485 -16.12 11.07 -5.03
CA TYR A 485 -15.70 9.69 -5.31
C TYR A 485 -16.34 9.16 -6.60
N LEU A 486 -17.57 9.59 -6.92
CA LEU A 486 -18.24 9.24 -8.17
C LEU A 486 -17.66 9.98 -9.37
N HIS A 487 -17.01 11.13 -9.19
CA HIS A 487 -16.44 11.89 -10.29
C HIS A 487 -15.14 11.25 -10.74
N SER A 488 -15.08 10.74 -11.97
CA SER A 488 -13.82 10.37 -12.62
C SER A 488 -13.06 11.64 -13.01
N ALA A 489 -12.37 12.23 -12.04
CA ALA A 489 -11.34 13.20 -12.29
C ALA A 489 -10.11 12.46 -12.81
N ASN A 490 -9.38 13.01 -13.78
CA ASN A 490 -8.04 12.51 -14.16
C ASN A 490 -7.00 12.70 -13.01
N PHE A 491 -7.44 12.71 -11.74
CA PHE A 491 -6.68 12.83 -10.51
C PHE A 491 -5.93 14.17 -10.32
N GLU A 492 -6.38 15.25 -10.96
CA GLU A 492 -5.71 16.56 -10.86
C GLU A 492 -6.17 17.42 -9.67
N LEU A 493 -7.33 17.12 -9.08
CA LEU A 493 -7.88 17.84 -7.94
C LEU A 493 -7.83 16.94 -6.69
N ASP A 494 -7.07 17.37 -5.68
CA ASP A 494 -7.20 16.83 -4.32
C ASP A 494 -8.58 17.21 -3.73
N HIS A 495 -8.96 16.55 -2.63
CA HIS A 495 -10.30 16.71 -2.05
C HIS A 495 -10.61 18.16 -1.62
N ASP A 496 -9.62 18.92 -1.16
CA ASP A 496 -9.80 20.32 -0.76
C ASP A 496 -10.05 21.23 -1.97
N LYS A 497 -9.28 21.04 -3.06
CA LYS A 497 -9.52 21.75 -4.32
C LYS A 497 -10.85 21.36 -4.94
N TYR A 498 -11.22 20.08 -4.89
CA TYR A 498 -12.50 19.61 -5.39
C TYR A 498 -13.66 20.23 -4.61
N ARG A 499 -13.59 20.18 -3.28
CA ARG A 499 -14.59 20.81 -2.40
C ARG A 499 -14.70 22.29 -2.69
N SER A 500 -13.58 23.01 -2.77
CA SER A 500 -13.55 24.45 -3.05
C SER A 500 -14.18 24.77 -4.40
N TRP A 501 -13.83 24.02 -5.44
CA TRP A 501 -14.46 24.13 -6.77
C TRP A 501 -15.96 23.85 -6.70
N PHE A 502 -16.37 22.76 -6.06
CA PHE A 502 -17.77 22.35 -5.98
C PHE A 502 -18.63 23.36 -5.21
N GLU A 503 -18.11 23.92 -4.12
CA GLU A 503 -18.76 24.97 -3.33
C GLU A 503 -18.87 26.29 -4.12
N THR A 504 -18.01 26.54 -5.11
CA THR A 504 -18.12 27.73 -5.99
C THR A 504 -19.18 27.59 -7.09
N LEU A 505 -19.70 26.39 -7.35
CA LEU A 505 -20.67 26.14 -8.42
C LEU A 505 -21.98 26.90 -8.14
N ALA A 506 -22.30 27.87 -9.00
CA ALA A 506 -23.56 28.62 -8.95
C ALA A 506 -24.75 27.78 -9.45
N GLY A 507 -24.48 26.80 -10.33
CA GLY A 507 -25.48 25.92 -10.91
C GLY A 507 -25.77 24.69 -10.05
N LYS A 508 -27.00 24.17 -10.12
CA LYS A 508 -27.34 22.84 -9.61
C LYS A 508 -28.14 22.08 -10.67
N VAL A 509 -28.00 20.76 -10.69
CA VAL A 509 -28.91 19.91 -11.47
C VAL A 509 -30.32 20.09 -10.88
N SER A 510 -31.32 20.35 -11.72
CA SER A 510 -32.73 20.47 -11.32
C SER A 510 -33.56 19.27 -11.78
N ALA A 511 -33.27 18.76 -12.98
CA ALA A 511 -33.90 17.58 -13.55
C ALA A 511 -32.93 16.86 -14.49
N TYR A 512 -33.18 15.58 -14.74
CA TYR A 512 -32.46 14.80 -15.74
C TYR A 512 -33.36 13.69 -16.28
N GLU A 513 -33.10 13.23 -17.49
CA GLU A 513 -33.73 12.07 -18.11
C GLU A 513 -32.66 11.19 -18.75
N ILE A 514 -32.62 9.91 -18.41
CA ILE A 514 -31.64 8.96 -18.97
C ILE A 514 -32.32 8.16 -20.08
N HIS A 515 -31.81 8.29 -21.30
CA HIS A 515 -32.35 7.69 -22.52
C HIS A 515 -31.82 6.29 -22.79
N GLY A 516 -30.64 5.96 -22.26
CA GLY A 516 -30.06 4.63 -22.43
C GLY A 516 -28.66 4.48 -21.84
N LEU A 517 -28.24 3.23 -21.71
CA LEU A 517 -26.93 2.81 -21.25
C LEU A 517 -26.38 1.77 -22.24
N GLU A 518 -25.19 2.02 -22.77
CA GLU A 518 -24.41 1.07 -23.55
C GLU A 518 -23.21 0.62 -22.69
N GLN A 519 -23.13 -0.66 -22.32
CA GLN A 519 -22.07 -1.19 -21.46
C GLN A 519 -21.27 -2.29 -22.15
N GLN A 520 -19.94 -2.23 -22.01
CA GLN A 520 -19.00 -3.25 -22.46
C GLN A 520 -17.95 -3.48 -21.37
N GLY A 521 -18.10 -4.57 -20.61
CA GLY A 521 -17.21 -4.90 -19.49
C GLY A 521 -17.19 -3.81 -18.42
N LYS A 522 -15.98 -3.29 -18.11
CA LYS A 522 -15.72 -2.24 -17.11
C LYS A 522 -15.89 -0.81 -17.63
N LEU A 523 -16.51 -0.63 -18.81
CA LEU A 523 -16.82 0.68 -19.40
C LEU A 523 -18.28 0.73 -19.82
N ALA A 524 -18.96 1.82 -19.49
CA ALA A 524 -20.30 2.13 -19.95
C ALA A 524 -20.39 3.56 -20.48
N THR A 525 -21.40 3.82 -21.32
CA THR A 525 -21.76 5.14 -21.81
C THR A 525 -23.24 5.36 -21.57
N ILE A 526 -23.58 6.41 -20.84
CA ILE A 526 -24.98 6.84 -20.67
C ILE A 526 -25.32 7.92 -21.69
N LYS A 527 -26.56 7.87 -22.19
CA LYS A 527 -27.19 8.96 -22.95
C LYS A 527 -28.24 9.60 -22.06
N LEU A 528 -28.21 10.92 -21.91
CA LEU A 528 -29.11 11.63 -21.02
C LEU A 528 -29.35 13.07 -21.48
N ASP A 529 -30.43 13.65 -20.98
CA ASP A 529 -30.64 15.08 -20.95
C ASP A 529 -30.52 15.57 -19.51
N VAL A 530 -29.89 16.72 -19.30
CA VAL A 530 -29.71 17.31 -17.97
C VAL A 530 -30.15 18.77 -17.99
N VAL A 531 -30.94 19.15 -16.99
CA VAL A 531 -31.37 20.53 -16.76
C VAL A 531 -30.58 21.08 -15.57
N ILE A 532 -29.89 22.19 -15.82
CA ILE A 532 -29.09 22.89 -14.83
C ILE A 532 -29.75 24.25 -14.56
N MET A 533 -29.99 24.53 -13.27
CA MET A 533 -30.46 25.84 -12.82
C MET A 533 -29.29 26.63 -12.27
N THR A 534 -28.94 27.74 -12.93
CA THR A 534 -27.85 28.63 -12.54
C THR A 534 -28.38 30.06 -12.49
N ASN A 535 -28.30 30.71 -11.32
CA ASN A 535 -28.78 32.09 -11.10
C ASN A 535 -30.22 32.36 -11.60
N GLY A 536 -31.12 31.37 -11.43
CA GLY A 536 -32.52 31.49 -11.86
C GLY A 536 -32.74 31.29 -13.37
N LYS A 537 -31.70 30.99 -14.15
CA LYS A 537 -31.80 30.60 -15.56
C LYS A 537 -31.67 29.09 -15.71
N GLU A 538 -32.48 28.55 -16.60
CA GLU A 538 -32.49 27.14 -16.96
C GLU A 538 -31.58 26.92 -18.18
N PHE A 539 -30.66 25.96 -18.06
CA PHE A 539 -29.78 25.50 -19.13
C PHE A 539 -30.06 24.03 -19.36
N LYS A 540 -30.42 23.68 -20.60
CA LYS A 540 -30.69 22.30 -21.01
C LYS A 540 -29.53 21.78 -21.82
N LEU A 541 -28.94 20.69 -21.36
CA LEU A 541 -27.95 19.92 -22.10
C LEU A 541 -28.66 18.68 -22.65
N GLU A 542 -28.86 18.64 -23.96
CA GLU A 542 -29.60 17.58 -24.64
C GLU A 542 -28.64 16.61 -25.34
N ASN A 543 -28.98 15.32 -25.35
CA ASN A 543 -28.22 14.24 -25.97
C ASN A 543 -26.77 14.11 -25.45
N GLU A 544 -26.57 14.43 -24.16
CA GLU A 544 -25.29 14.26 -23.50
C GLU A 544 -24.85 12.80 -23.53
N ARG A 545 -23.53 12.59 -23.66
CA ARG A 545 -22.93 11.24 -23.63
C ARG A 545 -21.81 11.19 -22.61
N TRP A 546 -22.10 10.63 -21.44
CA TRP A 546 -21.11 10.52 -20.36
C TRP A 546 -20.52 9.11 -20.32
N LYS A 547 -19.22 9.04 -20.02
CA LYS A 547 -18.54 7.76 -19.81
C LYS A 547 -18.63 7.38 -18.34
N ILE A 548 -18.77 6.09 -18.07
CA ILE A 548 -18.73 5.53 -16.72
C ILE A 548 -17.73 4.39 -16.74
N LEU A 549 -16.73 4.43 -15.89
CA LEU A 549 -15.63 3.48 -15.88
C LEU A 549 -15.32 3.01 -14.47
N ILE A 550 -14.83 1.79 -14.33
CA ILE A 550 -14.30 1.31 -13.06
C ILE A 550 -12.92 1.91 -12.83
N GLU A 551 -12.75 2.67 -11.75
CA GLU A 551 -11.45 3.10 -11.23
C GLU A 551 -11.40 2.80 -9.73
N ASN A 552 -10.28 2.24 -9.26
CA ASN A 552 -10.13 1.73 -7.89
C ASN A 552 -11.32 0.85 -7.48
N GLU A 553 -11.76 -0.01 -8.40
CA GLU A 553 -12.86 -0.97 -8.25
C GLU A 553 -14.28 -0.38 -8.05
N LEU A 554 -14.47 0.94 -8.20
CA LEU A 554 -15.79 1.59 -8.16
C LEU A 554 -16.19 2.20 -9.50
N TRP A 555 -17.50 2.21 -9.81
CA TRP A 555 -18.01 2.94 -10.98
C TRP A 555 -17.90 4.44 -10.77
N ARG A 556 -17.21 5.12 -11.69
CA ARG A 556 -17.02 6.58 -11.68
C ARG A 556 -17.47 7.19 -12.99
N VAL A 557 -18.10 8.34 -12.89
CA VAL A 557 -18.74 9.11 -13.96
C VAL A 557 -17.79 10.18 -14.46
N LYS A 558 -17.56 10.18 -15.77
CA LYS A 558 -16.85 11.23 -16.49
C LYS A 558 -17.88 12.00 -17.34
N PRO A 559 -18.41 13.12 -16.83
CA PRO A 559 -19.34 13.94 -17.58
C PRO A 559 -18.64 14.63 -18.77
N THR A 560 -19.42 15.30 -19.62
CA THR A 560 -18.82 16.19 -20.63
C THR A 560 -18.25 17.45 -19.96
N LYS A 561 -17.31 18.09 -20.65
CA LYS A 561 -16.78 19.40 -20.24
C LYS A 561 -17.89 20.48 -20.21
N GLU A 562 -18.86 20.38 -21.11
CA GLU A 562 -19.99 21.31 -21.19
C GLU A 562 -20.87 21.27 -19.94
N PHE A 563 -21.10 20.07 -19.37
CA PHE A 563 -21.78 19.92 -18.08
C PHE A 563 -21.02 20.62 -16.95
N GLU A 564 -19.70 20.39 -16.84
CA GLU A 564 -18.87 21.02 -15.81
C GLU A 564 -18.84 22.55 -15.94
N GLU A 565 -18.70 23.06 -17.16
CA GLU A 565 -18.70 24.49 -17.47
C GLU A 565 -20.05 25.16 -17.17
N SER A 566 -21.16 24.47 -17.46
CA SER A 566 -22.53 24.95 -17.20
C SER A 566 -22.86 25.07 -15.71
N LEU A 567 -22.25 24.24 -14.86
CA LEU A 567 -22.35 24.35 -13.40
C LEU A 567 -21.52 25.53 -12.84
N ALA A 568 -20.39 25.84 -13.47
CA ALA A 568 -19.45 26.88 -13.05
C ALA A 568 -19.85 28.29 -13.49
N HIS A 569 -20.79 28.45 -14.42
CA HIS A 569 -21.10 29.71 -15.09
C HIS A 569 -21.77 30.78 -14.17
N PHE A 570 -20.97 31.50 -13.38
CA PHE A 570 -20.94 32.97 -13.18
C PHE A 570 -19.95 33.37 -12.06
N ARG A 571 -18.67 33.60 -12.43
CA ARG A 571 -17.78 34.55 -11.72
C ARG A 571 -16.61 35.04 -12.57
N LEU A 572 -16.83 35.29 -13.87
CA LEU A 572 -15.90 36.08 -14.69
C LEU A 572 -16.69 37.17 -15.42
N GLY A 573 -17.09 38.19 -14.68
CA GLY A 573 -17.44 39.46 -15.27
C GLY A 573 -16.15 40.21 -15.59
N PHE A 574 -15.60 40.06 -16.80
CA PHE A 574 -14.76 41.07 -17.43
C PHE A 574 -14.92 41.06 -18.95
N LYS A 575 -15.63 42.09 -19.41
CA LYS A 575 -15.51 42.82 -20.68
C LYS A 575 -15.40 42.00 -21.98
N ASN A 576 -16.54 41.89 -22.65
CA ASN A 576 -16.62 42.17 -24.08
C ASN A 576 -17.79 43.14 -24.30
N GLU A 577 -17.49 44.43 -24.31
CA GLU A 577 -18.32 45.40 -25.01
C GLU A 577 -17.43 46.08 -26.05
N ALA A 578 -17.67 45.70 -27.30
CA ALA A 578 -17.34 46.51 -28.45
C ALA A 578 -18.40 47.61 -28.55
N ASN A 579 -18.00 48.85 -28.28
CA ASN A 579 -18.32 50.09 -29.01
C ASN A 579 -17.78 51.30 -28.27
#